data_AF-A0A8T5QK91-F1
#
_entry.id   AF-A0A8T5QK91-F1
#
_cell.length_a   1.000
_cell.length_b   1.000
_cell.length_c   1.000
_cell.angle_alpha   90.00
_cell.angle_beta   90.00
_cell.angle_gamma   90.00
#
_symmetry.space_group_name_H-M   'P 1'
#
loop_
_entity.id
_entity.type
_entity.pdbx_description
1 polymer ?
#
loop_
_entity_poly.entity_id
_entity_poly.type
_entity_poly.pdbx_seq_one_letter_code
_entity_poly.pdbx_strand_id
1 'polypeptide(L)' 'MKIITVTSLFPNSKQKNHGIFVLNRVKAMSKYADVEVIAPIPYFPFIKKNRPRNIPFYEEIDGISVYHPRFFSIPKLFK' A
#
# COMPACT_ATOMS: atom_id res chain seq x y z
N MET A 1 -10.66 -1.83 -19.41
CA MET A 1 -11.34 -1.46 -18.14
C MET A 1 -10.27 -0.98 -17.18
N LYS A 2 -10.53 0.10 -16.42
CA LYS A 2 -9.60 0.65 -15.43
C LYS A 2 -10.12 0.35 -14.02
N ILE A 3 -9.26 -0.17 -13.14
CA ILE A 3 -9.61 -0.57 -11.77
C ILE A 3 -8.63 0.07 -10.79
N ILE A 4 -9.17 0.64 -9.71
CA ILE A 4 -8.36 1.11 -8.58
C ILE A 4 -8.61 0.17 -7.40
N THR A 5 -7.54 -0.43 -6.88
CA THR A 5 -7.58 -1.27 -5.68
C THR A 5 -7.14 -0.47 -4.47
N VAL A 6 -8.02 -0.30 -3.49
CA VAL A 6 -7.70 0.40 -2.22
C VAL A 6 -7.55 -0.62 -1.09
N THR A 7 -6.39 -0.67 -0.43
CA THR A 7 -6.11 -1.65 0.62
C THR A 7 -4.96 -1.23 1.54
N SER A 8 -5.06 -1.43 2.86
CA SER A 8 -3.91 -1.25 3.77
C SER A 8 -2.96 -2.46 3.83
N LEU A 9 -3.32 -3.55 3.15
CA LEU A 9 -2.57 -4.81 3.11
C LEU A 9 -1.99 -5.01 1.70
N PHE A 10 -0.91 -4.30 1.40
CA PHE A 10 -0.15 -4.43 0.15
C PHE A 10 1.35 -4.35 0.41
N PRO A 11 2.19 -5.07 -0.34
CA PRO A 11 3.63 -5.00 -0.16
C PRO A 11 4.16 -3.60 -0.48
N ASN A 12 5.34 -3.31 0.07
CA ASN A 12 6.13 -2.12 -0.25
C ASN A 12 7.62 -2.46 -0.15
N SER A 13 8.48 -1.54 -0.58
CA SER A 13 9.94 -1.65 -0.56
C SER A 13 10.55 -2.02 0.81
N LYS A 14 9.85 -1.78 1.93
CA LYS A 14 10.29 -2.14 3.30
C LYS A 14 9.62 -3.39 3.85
N GLN A 15 8.47 -3.80 3.31
CA GLN A 15 7.66 -4.92 3.77
C GLN A 15 7.19 -5.77 2.59
N LYS A 16 8.13 -6.49 1.97
CA LYS A 16 7.89 -7.24 0.72
C LYS A 16 6.83 -8.34 0.81
N ASN A 17 6.63 -8.91 2.00
CA ASN A 17 5.66 -10.00 2.22
C ASN A 17 4.32 -9.52 2.80
N HIS A 18 4.19 -8.23 3.14
CA HIS A 18 2.97 -7.69 3.73
C HIS A 18 1.84 -7.73 2.70
N GLY A 19 0.73 -8.41 2.99
CA GLY A 19 -0.38 -8.50 2.05
C GLY A 19 -0.07 -9.23 0.72
N ILE A 20 0.89 -10.16 0.71
CA ILE A 20 1.32 -10.86 -0.54
C ILE A 20 0.17 -11.55 -1.30
N PHE A 21 -0.85 -12.04 -0.60
CA PHE A 21 -2.05 -12.61 -1.23
C PHE A 21 -2.84 -11.57 -2.04
N VAL A 22 -2.86 -10.31 -1.61
CA VAL A 22 -3.50 -9.21 -2.33
C VAL A 22 -2.70 -8.85 -3.58
N LEU A 23 -1.36 -8.84 -3.49
CA LEU A 23 -0.51 -8.68 -4.68
C LEU A 23 -0.81 -9.76 -5.72
N ASN A 24 -0.83 -11.04 -5.32
CA ASN A 24 -1.11 -12.14 -6.24
C ASN A 24 -2.50 -12.02 -6.90
N ARG A 25 -3.51 -11.55 -6.15
CA ARG A 25 -4.84 -11.28 -6.68
C ARG A 25 -4.84 -10.13 -7.69
N VAL A 26 -4.22 -9.00 -7.34
CA VAL A 26 -4.11 -7.83 -8.23
C VAL A 26 -3.33 -8.18 -9.50
N LYS A 27 -2.24 -8.93 -9.37
CA LYS A 27 -1.42 -9.42 -10.50
C LYS A 27 -2.17 -10.39 -11.41
N ALA A 28 -3.05 -11.22 -10.86
CA ALA A 28 -3.93 -12.05 -11.69
C ALA A 28 -4.96 -11.19 -12.45
N MET A 29 -5.50 -10.16 -11.78
CA MET A 29 -6.47 -9.23 -12.36
C MET A 29 -5.87 -8.32 -13.43
N SER A 30 -4.61 -7.90 -13.28
CA SER A 30 -3.93 -7.02 -14.24
C SER A 30 -3.70 -7.64 -15.61
N LYS A 31 -3.84 -8.97 -15.74
CA LYS A 31 -3.85 -9.66 -17.03
C LYS A 31 -5.09 -9.34 -17.87
N TYR A 32 -6.15 -8.83 -17.25
CA TYR A 32 -7.46 -8.59 -17.87
C TYR A 32 -7.92 -7.14 -17.78
N ALA A 33 -7.24 -6.31 -16.99
CA ALA A 33 -7.60 -4.91 -16.77
C ALA A 33 -6.36 -4.06 -16.47
N ASP A 34 -6.47 -2.76 -16.69
CA ASP A 34 -5.51 -1.76 -16.23
C ASP A 34 -5.77 -1.52 -14.73
N VAL A 35 -4.80 -1.85 -13.87
CA VAL A 35 -4.98 -1.84 -12.42
C VAL A 35 -3.94 -0.97 -11.74
N GLU A 36 -4.42 -0.06 -10.90
CA GLU A 36 -3.61 0.74 -9.99
C GLU A 36 -3.96 0.40 -8.53
N VAL A 37 -2.98 0.53 -7.64
CA VAL A 37 -3.15 0.24 -6.22
C VAL A 37 -2.91 1.49 -5.39
N ILE A 38 -3.84 1.80 -4.49
CA ILE A 38 -3.66 2.77 -3.42
C ILE A 38 -3.57 1.99 -2.11
N ALA A 39 -2.39 2.03 -1.50
CA ALA A 39 -2.06 1.38 -0.26
C ALA A 39 -1.66 2.37 0.85
N PRO A 40 -2.65 3.01 1.51
CA PRO A 40 -2.40 4.06 2.49
C PRO A 40 -1.58 3.58 3.68
N ILE A 41 -0.69 4.45 4.15
CA ILE A 41 0.21 4.15 5.26
C ILE A 41 -0.14 5.06 6.45
N PRO A 42 -0.36 4.50 7.65
CA PRO A 42 -0.64 5.32 8.82
C PRO A 42 0.61 6.12 9.22
N TYR A 43 0.41 7.41 9.46
CA TYR A 43 1.41 8.33 9.96
C TYR A 43 1.04 8.83 11.36
N PHE A 44 1.95 8.60 12.30
CA PHE A 44 1.80 8.95 13.72
C PHE A 44 2.79 10.07 14.08
N PRO A 45 2.42 11.36 13.96
CA PRO A 45 3.37 12.46 14.19
C PRO A 45 3.94 12.47 15.61
N PHE A 46 3.13 12.09 16.60
CA PHE A 46 3.48 12.11 18.03
C PHE A 46 4.21 10.84 18.52
N ILE A 47 4.36 9.81 17.67
CA ILE A 47 4.98 8.53 18.06
C ILE A 47 6.24 8.31 17.22
N LYS A 48 7.41 8.56 17.83
CA LYS A 48 8.71 8.44 17.14
C LYS A 48 9.06 6.99 16.74
N LYS A 49 8.58 5.97 17.46
CA LYS A 49 9.03 4.57 17.32
C LYS A 49 8.52 3.86 16.07
N ASN A 50 7.34 4.25 15.55
CA ASN A 50 6.65 3.55 14.47
C ASN A 50 6.40 4.42 13.24
N ARG A 51 7.26 5.43 12.99
CA ARG A 51 7.17 6.15 11.72
C ARG A 51 7.61 5.19 10.60
N PRO A 52 6.78 4.92 9.58
CA PRO A 52 7.17 4.20 8.38
C PRO A 52 8.14 5.11 7.60
N ARG A 53 9.40 5.13 8.05
CA ARG A 53 10.45 5.93 7.46
C ARG A 53 10.93 5.22 6.19
N ASN A 54 10.98 5.96 5.10
CA ASN A 54 11.57 5.54 3.82
C ASN A 54 10.74 4.57 2.97
N ILE A 55 9.41 4.53 3.12
CA ILE A 55 8.52 3.97 2.09
C ILE A 55 8.18 5.13 1.13
N PRO A 56 8.47 5.03 -0.18
CA PRO A 56 8.19 6.09 -1.15
C PRO A 56 6.67 6.32 -1.29
N PHE A 57 6.26 7.49 -1.76
CA PHE A 57 4.85 7.76 -2.04
C PHE A 57 4.32 6.95 -3.23
N TYR A 58 5.21 6.58 -4.14
CA TYR A 58 4.91 5.79 -5.33
C TYR A 58 6.04 4.77 -5.54
N GLU A 59 5.68 3.54 -5.87
CA GLU A 59 6.59 2.52 -6.37
C GLU A 59 5.89 1.60 -7.36
N GLU A 60 6.66 0.96 -8.24
CA GLU A 60 6.15 -0.07 -9.14
C GLU A 60 6.49 -1.44 -8.56
N ILE A 61 5.47 -2.29 -8.40
CA ILE A 61 5.63 -3.66 -7.87
C ILE A 61 5.07 -4.63 -8.90
N ASP A 62 5.91 -5.50 -9.45
CA ASP A 62 5.53 -6.48 -10.48
C ASP A 62 4.82 -5.84 -11.70
N GLY A 63 5.25 -4.64 -12.12
CA GLY A 63 4.63 -3.90 -13.23
C GLY A 63 3.33 -3.18 -12.87
N ILE A 64 2.95 -3.13 -11.60
CA ILE A 64 1.74 -2.47 -11.10
C ILE A 64 2.12 -1.16 -10.43
N SER A 65 1.41 -0.08 -10.77
CA SER A 65 1.54 1.22 -10.12
C SER A 65 0.95 1.19 -8.70
N VAL A 66 1.77 1.47 -7.69
CA VAL A 66 1.37 1.44 -6.27
C VAL A 66 1.64 2.77 -5.60
N TYR A 67 0.61 3.35 -5.00
CA TYR A 67 0.68 4.60 -4.25
C TYR A 67 0.55 4.34 -2.74
N HIS A 68 1.39 5.01 -1.95
CA HIS A 68 1.44 4.91 -0.50
C HIS A 68 1.17 6.27 0.17
N PRO A 69 -0.05 6.83 0.01
CA PRO A 69 -0.40 8.08 0.67
C PRO A 69 -0.34 7.91 2.19
N ARG A 70 0.27 8.88 2.87
CA ARG A 70 0.30 8.88 4.33
C ARG A 70 -0.97 9.53 4.86
N PHE A 71 -1.64 8.90 5.80
CA PHE A 71 -2.81 9.47 6.47
C PHE A 71 -2.56 9.58 7.97
N PHE A 72 -3.11 10.61 8.59
CA PHE A 72 -3.03 10.78 10.03
C PHE A 72 -3.85 9.68 10.73
N SER A 73 -3.23 8.95 11.64
CA SER A 73 -3.90 7.93 12.45
C SER A 73 -3.53 8.12 13.93
N ILE A 74 -4.47 7.81 14.81
CA ILE A 74 -4.28 7.76 16.26
C ILE A 74 -4.36 6.29 16.67
N PRO A 75 -3.29 5.71 17.25
CA PRO A 75 -3.33 4.30 17.64
C PRO A 75 -4.47 4.06 18.63
N LYS A 76 -5.14 2.92 18.51
CA LYS A 76 -6.30 2.49 19.30
C LYS A 76 -7.62 3.26 19.07
N LEU A 77 -7.61 4.46 18.49
CA LEU A 77 -8.84 5.19 18.13
C LEU A 77 -9.26 4.97 16.67
N PHE A 78 -8.29 4.89 15.76
CA PHE A 78 -8.52 4.66 14.34
C PHE A 78 -7.81 3.37 13.94
N LYS A 79 -8.50 2.23 14.07
CA LYS A 79 -8.05 0.93 13.56
C LYS A 79 -8.78 0.62 12.26
#